data_AF-A0A3S2AR66-F1
#
_entry.id   AF-A0A3S2AR66-F1
#
_cell.length_a   1.000
_cell.length_b   1.000
_cell.length_c   1.000
_cell.angle_alpha   90.00
_cell.angle_beta   90.00
_cell.angle_gamma   90.00
#
_symmetry.space_group_name_H-M   'P 1'
#
loop_
_entity.id
_entity.type
_entity.pdbx_description
1 polymer ?
#
loop_
_entity_poly.entity_id
_entity_poly.type
_entity_poly.pdbx_seq_one_letter_code
_entity_poly.pdbx_strand_id
1 'polypeptide(L)'
;MAQLGDIVTVESGLKWVVLELIGNAGGTQDARLIRPSGDGRNTGLLKGASGLTVTASPSFQPGDPVTVNGLKGSYLGTEDGVAHVLLAPRQMQTKSGAFIGLDASVARMNIALLVIENRKL
;
A
#
# COMPACT_ATOMS: atom_id res chain seq x y z
N MET A 1 -18.42 0.04 4.65
CA MET A 1 -17.57 -0.95 5.34
C MET A 1 -16.15 -0.80 4.81
N ALA A 2 -15.13 -0.85 5.68
CA ALA A 2 -13.75 -0.63 5.28
C ALA A 2 -13.30 -1.61 4.18
N GLN A 3 -12.50 -1.13 3.24
CA GLN A 3 -11.95 -1.85 2.09
C GLN A 3 -10.43 -1.88 2.14
N LEU A 4 -9.79 -2.75 1.35
CA LEU A 4 -8.33 -2.77 1.22
C LEU A 4 -7.82 -1.41 0.74
N GLY A 5 -6.79 -0.89 1.41
CA GLY A 5 -6.24 0.44 1.12
C GLY A 5 -6.95 1.61 1.79
N ASP A 6 -8.10 1.40 2.45
CA ASP A 6 -8.74 2.46 3.24
C ASP A 6 -7.84 2.88 4.40
N ILE A 7 -7.83 4.19 4.66
CA ILE A 7 -7.24 4.77 5.86
C ILE A 7 -8.32 4.82 6.93
N VAL A 8 -8.09 4.09 8.02
CA VAL A 8 -9.02 3.96 9.14
C VAL A 8 -8.40 4.49 10.43
N THR A 9 -9.25 4.85 11.38
CA THR A 9 -8.84 5.10 12.77
C THR A 9 -9.41 4.03 13.69
N VAL A 10 -8.65 3.73 14.73
CA VAL A 10 -9.07 2.90 15.87
C VAL A 10 -9.16 3.78 17.12
N GLU A 11 -9.65 3.24 18.24
CA GLU A 11 -9.92 3.95 19.52
C GLU A 11 -8.77 4.86 20.01
N SER A 12 -7.51 4.58 19.65
CA SER A 12 -6.35 5.41 19.99
C SER A 12 -6.22 6.71 19.18
N GLY A 13 -7.09 6.94 18.18
CA GLY A 13 -7.02 8.07 17.25
C GLY A 13 -5.91 7.97 16.19
N LEU A 14 -5.07 6.94 16.27
CA LEU A 14 -4.03 6.68 15.27
C LEU A 14 -4.64 6.21 13.95
N LYS A 15 -4.07 6.69 12.85
CA LYS A 15 -4.44 6.26 11.50
C LYS A 15 -3.66 5.02 11.08
N TRP A 16 -4.38 4.13 10.42
CA TRP A 16 -3.91 2.86 9.90
C TRP A 16 -4.45 2.66 8.50
N VAL A 17 -3.82 1.77 7.73
CA VAL A 17 -4.33 1.34 6.42
C VAL A 17 -4.79 -0.11 6.52
N VAL A 18 -5.92 -0.43 5.91
CA VAL A 18 -6.42 -1.81 5.82
C VAL A 18 -5.58 -2.60 4.82
N LEU A 19 -4.77 -3.54 5.32
CA LEU A 19 -3.90 -4.41 4.53
C LEU A 19 -4.64 -5.61 3.96
N GLU A 20 -5.53 -6.20 4.76
CA GLU A 20 -6.22 -7.45 4.46
C GLU A 20 -7.53 -7.54 5.26
N LEU A 21 -8.55 -8.17 4.68
CA LEU A 21 -9.80 -8.53 5.36
C LEU A 21 -9.89 -10.05 5.44
N ILE A 22 -10.03 -10.59 6.65
CA ILE A 22 -9.94 -12.01 6.96
C ILE A 22 -11.27 -12.44 7.58
N GLY A 23 -11.90 -13.49 7.05
CA GLY A 23 -13.09 -14.08 7.67
C GLY A 23 -12.74 -14.75 9.01
N ASN A 24 -13.57 -14.59 10.03
CA ASN A 24 -13.38 -15.20 11.35
C ASN A 24 -14.45 -16.27 11.66
N ALA A 25 -14.18 -17.11 12.67
CA ALA A 25 -15.05 -18.24 13.05
C ALA A 25 -16.45 -17.81 13.52
N GLY A 26 -16.65 -16.54 13.87
CA GLY A 26 -17.95 -15.97 14.23
C GLY A 26 -18.79 -15.54 13.03
N GLY A 27 -18.34 -15.78 11.80
CA GLY A 27 -19.04 -15.36 10.58
C GLY A 27 -18.91 -13.86 10.27
N THR A 28 -18.01 -13.16 10.95
CA THR A 28 -17.69 -11.74 10.67
C THR A 28 -16.29 -11.63 10.05
N GLN A 29 -15.81 -10.40 9.84
CA GLN A 29 -14.48 -10.14 9.28
C GLN A 29 -13.60 -9.38 10.28
N ASP A 30 -12.34 -9.80 10.36
CA ASP A 30 -11.26 -9.05 10.99
C ASP A 30 -10.46 -8.32 9.90
N ALA A 31 -9.93 -7.15 10.25
CA ALA A 31 -9.04 -6.38 9.40
C ALA A 31 -7.62 -6.44 9.95
N ARG A 32 -6.68 -6.84 9.08
CA ARG A 32 -5.27 -6.62 9.33
C ARG A 32 -4.94 -5.19 8.94
N LEU A 33 -4.50 -4.41 9.92
CA LEU A 33 -4.15 -3.01 9.77
C LEU A 33 -2.63 -2.87 9.74
N ILE A 34 -2.15 -1.90 8.97
CA ILE A 34 -0.72 -1.59 8.85
C ILE A 34 -0.48 -0.08 8.92
N ARG A 35 0.64 0.32 9.54
CA ARG A 35 1.12 1.71 9.50
C ARG A 35 2.65 1.76 9.61
N PRO A 36 3.30 2.81 9.09
CA PRO A 36 4.69 3.11 9.38
C PRO A 36 4.90 3.37 10.88
N SER A 37 5.98 2.84 11.42
CA SER A 37 6.55 3.23 12.71
C SER A 37 7.66 4.26 12.53
N GLY A 38 8.00 4.97 13.61
CA GLY A 38 9.02 6.04 13.57
C GLY A 38 10.45 5.54 13.26
N ASP A 39 10.69 4.23 13.34
CA ASP A 39 11.97 3.57 13.02
C ASP A 39 12.06 3.11 11.54
N GLY A 40 11.10 3.51 10.69
CA GLY A 40 11.07 3.16 9.27
C GLY A 40 10.57 1.76 8.96
N ARG A 41 10.15 0.99 9.97
CA ARG A 41 9.45 -0.29 9.79
C ARG A 41 7.94 -0.08 9.66
N ASN A 42 7.22 -1.15 9.38
CA ASN A 42 5.76 -1.17 9.47
C ASN A 42 5.34 -1.96 10.71
N THR A 43 4.31 -1.45 11.40
CA THR A 43 3.65 -2.14 12.52
C THR A 43 2.27 -2.61 12.09
N GLY A 44 1.83 -3.74 12.64
CA GLY A 44 0.56 -4.36 12.33
C GLY A 44 -0.36 -4.44 13.55
N LEU A 45 -1.66 -4.37 13.31
CA LEU A 45 -2.71 -4.57 14.32
C LEU A 45 -3.85 -5.39 13.70
N LEU A 46 -4.40 -6.35 14.45
CA LEU A 46 -5.62 -7.06 14.06
C LEU A 46 -6.81 -6.51 14.86
N LYS A 47 -7.89 -6.12 14.18
CA LYS A 47 -9.10 -5.60 14.83
C LYS A 47 -10.33 -6.02 14.02
N GLY A 48 -11.46 -6.27 14.68
CA GLY A 48 -12.72 -6.55 13.98
C GLY A 48 -13.09 -5.42 13.02
N ALA A 49 -13.42 -5.77 11.77
CA ALA A 49 -13.67 -4.79 10.70
C ALA A 49 -14.90 -3.90 10.96
N SER A 50 -15.86 -4.39 11.76
CA SER A 50 -17.06 -3.64 12.15
C SER A 50 -16.77 -2.45 13.07
N GLY A 51 -15.64 -2.47 13.79
CA GLY A 51 -15.24 -1.41 14.73
C GLY A 51 -14.34 -0.34 14.11
N LEU A 52 -14.16 -0.34 12.79
CA LEU A 52 -13.28 0.60 12.10
C LEU A 52 -14.03 1.83 11.62
N THR A 53 -13.46 3.01 11.91
CA THR A 53 -13.93 4.26 11.33
C THR A 53 -13.09 4.59 10.10
N VAL A 54 -13.67 4.53 8.90
CA VAL A 54 -13.00 4.94 7.67
C VAL A 54 -12.85 6.46 7.66
N THR A 55 -11.60 6.92 7.54
CA THR A 55 -11.27 8.35 7.48
C THR A 55 -10.98 8.82 6.07
N ALA A 56 -10.44 7.95 5.22
CA ALA A 56 -10.27 8.20 3.79
C ALA A 56 -10.25 6.89 3.02
N SER A 57 -10.70 6.95 1.77
CA SER A 57 -10.59 5.86 0.78
C SER A 57 -9.77 6.35 -0.40
N PRO A 58 -8.43 6.36 -0.31
CA PRO A 58 -7.59 6.86 -1.38
C PRO A 58 -7.82 6.07 -2.67
N SER A 59 -8.04 6.79 -3.77
CA SER A 59 -8.07 6.21 -5.11
C SER A 59 -6.85 6.65 -5.91
N PHE A 60 -6.52 5.83 -6.91
CA PHE A 60 -5.50 6.10 -7.92
C PHE A 60 -6.14 5.86 -9.28
N GLN A 61 -5.90 6.76 -10.23
CA GLN A 61 -6.34 6.63 -11.60
C GLN A 61 -5.19 6.12 -12.48
N PRO A 62 -5.46 5.30 -13.50
CA PRO A 62 -4.44 4.89 -14.46
C PRO A 62 -3.70 6.12 -15.03
N GLY A 63 -2.37 6.09 -14.95
CA GLY A 63 -1.49 7.21 -15.31
C GLY A 63 -1.07 8.10 -14.14
N ASP A 64 -1.69 7.99 -12.96
CA ASP A 64 -1.28 8.77 -11.79
C ASP A 64 0.19 8.52 -11.44
N PRO A 65 0.98 9.58 -11.15
CA PRO A 65 2.35 9.42 -10.71
C PRO A 65 2.37 8.81 -9.31
N VAL A 66 3.06 7.69 -9.17
CA VAL A 66 3.23 6.97 -7.90
C VAL A 66 4.67 6.51 -7.73
N THR A 67 4.99 6.10 -6.51
CA THR A 67 6.29 5.58 -6.11
C THR A 67 6.11 4.18 -5.53
N VAL A 68 7.04 3.28 -5.85
CA VAL A 68 7.10 1.92 -5.31
C VAL A 68 8.52 1.67 -4.81
N ASN A 69 8.70 1.49 -3.50
CA ASN A 69 9.99 1.39 -2.83
C ASN A 69 10.98 2.50 -3.24
N GLY A 70 10.49 3.74 -3.36
CA GLY A 70 11.28 4.90 -3.79
C GLY A 70 11.48 5.02 -5.31
N LEU A 71 11.01 4.04 -6.10
CA LEU A 71 11.10 4.07 -7.57
C LEU A 71 9.86 4.71 -8.18
N LYS A 72 10.06 5.70 -9.04
CA LYS A 72 8.98 6.41 -9.73
C LYS A 72 8.33 5.54 -10.81
N GLY A 73 7.02 5.64 -10.93
CA GLY A 73 6.23 5.00 -11.98
C GLY A 73 4.87 5.64 -12.17
N SER A 74 4.06 5.04 -13.03
CA SER A 74 2.65 5.38 -13.23
C SER A 74 1.76 4.22 -12.81
N TYR A 75 0.70 4.54 -12.07
CA TYR A 75 -0.29 3.55 -11.66
C TYR A 75 -1.02 2.99 -12.89
N LEU A 76 -1.21 1.68 -12.95
CA LEU A 76 -1.92 1.00 -14.04
C LEU A 76 -3.32 0.53 -13.63
N GLY A 77 -3.49 0.13 -12.38
CA GLY A 77 -4.73 -0.45 -11.89
C GLY A 77 -4.51 -1.27 -10.61
N THR A 78 -5.61 -1.75 -10.03
CA THR A 78 -5.60 -2.69 -8.90
C THR A 78 -6.53 -3.85 -9.21
N GLU A 79 -6.05 -5.06 -8.94
CA GLU A 79 -6.82 -6.29 -9.05
C GLU A 79 -6.63 -7.08 -7.75
N ASP A 80 -7.73 -7.49 -7.11
CA ASP A 80 -7.73 -8.26 -5.85
C ASP A 80 -6.81 -7.69 -4.75
N GLY A 81 -6.78 -6.37 -4.61
CA GLY A 81 -5.93 -5.67 -3.62
C GLY A 81 -4.45 -5.57 -3.99
N VAL A 82 -4.07 -6.00 -5.19
CA VAL A 82 -2.72 -5.87 -5.75
C VAL A 82 -2.70 -4.73 -6.77
N ALA A 83 -1.99 -3.66 -6.44
CA ALA A 83 -1.72 -2.55 -7.33
C ALA A 83 -0.62 -2.90 -8.34
N HIS A 84 -0.84 -2.55 -9.60
CA HIS A 84 0.12 -2.65 -10.69
C HIS A 84 0.64 -1.25 -11.04
N VAL A 85 1.96 -1.11 -11.15
CA VAL A 85 2.63 0.17 -11.44
C VAL A 85 3.65 -0.05 -12.56
N LEU A 86 3.58 0.77 -13.60
CA LEU A 86 4.61 0.83 -14.64
C LEU A 86 5.77 1.68 -14.14
N LEU A 87 6.86 1.03 -13.73
CA LEU A 87 8.07 1.72 -13.33
C LEU A 87 8.72 2.41 -14.52
N ALA A 88 9.19 3.64 -14.30
CA ALA A 88 9.94 4.37 -15.32
C ALA A 88 11.27 3.65 -15.64
N PRO A 89 11.74 3.71 -16.90
CA PRO A 89 13.09 3.30 -17.25
C PRO A 89 14.11 4.01 -16.36
N ARG A 90 15.14 3.27 -15.94
CA ARG A 90 16.15 3.79 -15.02
C ARG A 90 17.51 3.17 -15.27
N GLN A 91 18.56 3.80 -14.75
CA GLN A 91 19.89 3.23 -14.74
C GLN A 91 20.27 2.85 -13.31
N MET A 92 21.01 1.76 -13.16
CA MET A 92 21.61 1.39 -11.89
C MET A 92 23.09 1.09 -12.06
N GLN A 93 23.88 1.49 -11.07
CA GLN A 93 25.28 1.14 -10.99
C GLN A 93 25.44 -0.24 -10.36
N THR A 94 26.20 -1.10 -11.02
CA THR A 94 26.58 -2.42 -10.53
C THR A 94 27.68 -2.32 -9.48
N LYS A 95 27.93 -3.41 -8.74
CA LYS A 95 29.02 -3.46 -7.75
C LYS A 95 30.42 -3.24 -8.35
N SER A 96 30.60 -3.51 -9.64
CA SER A 96 31.86 -3.26 -10.36
C SER A 96 32.00 -1.82 -10.86
N GLY A 97 30.99 -0.96 -10.65
CA GLY A 97 30.99 0.42 -11.10
C GLY A 97 30.42 0.64 -12.51
N ALA A 98 30.13 -0.44 -13.26
CA ALA A 98 29.48 -0.35 -14.56
C ALA A 98 27.99 0.02 -14.42
N PHE A 99 27.43 0.70 -15.42
CA PHE A 99 26.02 1.05 -15.46
C PHE A 99 25.23 0.05 -16.32
N ILE A 100 24.04 -0.32 -15.85
CA ILE A 100 23.05 -1.06 -16.64
C ILE A 100 21.76 -0.25 -16.76
N GLY A 101 21.16 -0.28 -17.95
CA GLY A 101 19.83 0.23 -18.19
C GLY A 101 18.78 -0.81 -17.80
N LEU A 102 17.72 -0.36 -17.15
CA LEU A 102 16.52 -1.13 -16.86
C LEU A 102 15.38 -0.46 -17.61
N ASP A 103 14.80 -1.18 -18.56
CA ASP A 103 13.62 -0.72 -19.29
C ASP A 103 12.39 -0.63 -18.37
N ALA A 104 11.33 -0.03 -18.91
CA ALA A 104 10.05 0.03 -18.24
C ALA A 104 9.59 -1.38 -17.84
N SER A 105 9.13 -1.52 -16.61
CA SER A 105 8.77 -2.81 -16.02
C SER A 105 7.56 -2.65 -15.11
N VAL A 106 6.73 -3.69 -15.03
CA VAL A 106 5.55 -3.68 -14.16
C VAL A 106 5.95 -4.18 -12.78
N ALA A 107 5.78 -3.34 -11.77
CA ALA A 107 5.84 -3.71 -10.37
C ALA A 107 4.44 -4.06 -9.85
N ARG A 108 4.37 -5.02 -8.94
CA ARG A 108 3.14 -5.42 -8.23
C ARG A 108 3.36 -5.20 -6.74
N MET A 109 2.39 -4.60 -6.06
CA MET A 109 2.43 -4.44 -4.60
C MET A 109 1.02 -4.41 -4.01
N ASN A 110 0.89 -4.70 -2.72
CA ASN A 110 -0.41 -4.56 -2.05
C ASN A 110 -0.86 -3.08 -2.04
N ILE A 111 -2.14 -2.82 -2.32
CA ILE A 111 -2.71 -1.46 -2.38
C ILE A 111 -2.50 -0.66 -1.09
N ALA A 112 -2.53 -1.32 0.08
CA ALA A 112 -2.27 -0.67 1.35
C ALA A 112 -0.84 -0.14 1.47
N LEU A 113 0.14 -0.87 0.92
CA LEU A 113 1.52 -0.42 0.88
C LEU A 113 1.71 0.73 -0.10
N LEU A 114 1.01 0.68 -1.25
CA LEU A 114 1.00 1.80 -2.19
C LEU A 114 0.42 3.07 -1.53
N VAL A 115 -0.68 2.94 -0.78
CA VAL A 115 -1.27 4.04 -0.01
C VAL A 115 -0.30 4.59 1.02
N ILE A 116 0.37 3.73 1.80
CA ILE A 116 1.39 4.15 2.78
C ILE A 116 2.49 4.99 2.11
N GLU A 117 2.99 4.55 0.96
CA GLU A 117 4.11 5.20 0.30
C GLU A 117 3.72 6.52 -0.39
N ASN A 118 2.47 6.62 -0.88
CA ASN A 118 2.04 7.71 -1.76
C ASN A 118 1.03 8.69 -1.14
N ARG A 119 0.53 8.40 0.06
CA ARG A 119 -0.45 9.24 0.77
C ARG A 119 0.02 9.52 2.19
N LYS A 120 -0.38 10.68 2.71
CA LYS A 120 -0.10 11.03 4.12
C LYS A 120 -1.08 10.30 5.02
N LEU A 121 -0.55 9.56 5.99
CA LEU A 121 -1.30 9.07 7.15
C LEU A 121 -1.40 10.19 8.18
#